data_AF-A0A256YLT3-F1
#
_entry.id   AF-A0A256YLT3-F1
#
_cell.length_a   1.000
_cell.length_b   1.000
_cell.length_c   1.000
_cell.angle_alpha   90.00
_cell.angle_beta   90.00
_cell.angle_gamma   90.00
#
_symmetry.space_group_name_H-M   'P 1'
#
loop_
_entity.id
_entity.type
_entity.pdbx_description
1 polymer ?
#
loop_
_entity_poly.entity_id
_entity_poly.type
_entity_poly.pdbx_seq_one_letter_code
_entity_poly.pdbx_strand_id
1 'polypeptide(L)'
;MIMVHLLMLLVASLLGLFFSYMAITEKDLLKAIAYSAGQGVAYSILFYLLMAPDVVLAYIAIAVGIYSALLVFVVSKTTRYEED
;
A
#
# COMPACT_ATOMS: atom_id res chain seq x y z
N MET A 1 23.86 10.56 10.54
CA MET A 1 22.63 9.96 11.08
C MET A 1 21.36 10.58 10.48
N ILE A 2 21.18 11.91 10.57
CA ILE A 2 20.02 12.60 9.97
C ILE A 2 19.92 12.40 8.45
N MET A 3 21.04 12.53 7.72
CA MET A 3 21.06 12.34 6.26
C MET A 3 20.55 10.96 5.83
N VAL A 4 21.00 9.90 6.52
CA VAL A 4 20.59 8.51 6.22
C VAL A 4 19.10 8.33 6.51
N HIS A 5 18.61 8.91 7.60
CA HIS A 5 17.20 8.88 7.95
C HIS A 5 16.32 9.55 6.89
N LEU A 6 16.70 10.75 6.42
CA LEU A 6 16.00 11.46 5.35
C LEU A 6 16.02 10.67 4.03
N LEU A 7 17.13 10.02 3.72
CA LEU A 7 17.25 9.21 2.51
C LEU A 7 16.33 7.98 2.56
N MET A 8 16.22 7.31 3.72
CA MET A 8 15.28 6.20 3.93
C MET A 8 13.82 6.67 3.79
N LEU A 9 13.46 7.83 4.34
CA LEU A 9 12.13 8.42 4.19
C LEU A 9 11.82 8.71 2.72
N LEU A 10 12.76 9.31 2.00
CA LEU A 10 12.61 9.62 0.58
C LEU A 10 12.38 8.35 -0.23
N VAL A 11 13.20 7.31 -0.03
CA VAL A 11 13.05 6.03 -0.76
C VAL A 11 11.72 5.36 -0.44
N ALA A 12 11.32 5.30 0.83
CA ALA A 12 10.04 4.72 1.24
C ALA A 12 8.85 5.49 0.64
N SER A 13 8.93 6.83 0.59
CA SER A 13 7.88 7.67 0.00
C SER A 13 7.76 7.49 -1.52
N LEU A 14 8.88 7.40 -2.24
CA LEU A 14 8.90 7.13 -3.67
C LEU A 14 8.36 5.74 -3.99
N LEU A 15 8.71 4.75 -3.18
CA LEU A 15 8.21 3.39 -3.31
C LEU A 15 6.69 3.34 -3.08
N GLY A 16 6.19 4.04 -2.06
CA GLY A 16 4.75 4.19 -1.83
C GLY A 16 4.01 4.89 -2.97
N LEU A 17 4.58 5.96 -3.53
CA LEU A 17 4.04 6.65 -4.72
C LEU A 17 4.03 5.75 -5.95
N PHE A 18 5.10 4.99 -6.18
CA PHE A 18 5.21 4.06 -7.29
C PHE A 18 4.11 3.00 -7.24
N PHE A 19 3.91 2.36 -6.08
CA PHE A 19 2.83 1.39 -5.90
C PHE A 19 1.44 2.03 -6.06
N SER A 20 1.25 3.25 -5.56
CA SER A 20 -0.01 3.99 -5.73
C SER A 20 -0.30 4.28 -7.21
N TYR A 21 0.71 4.66 -7.98
CA TYR A 21 0.57 4.93 -9.41
C TYR A 21 0.21 3.66 -10.19
N MET A 22 0.87 2.54 -9.88
CA MET A 22 0.53 1.24 -10.48
C MET A 22 -0.88 0.78 -10.09
N ALA A 23 -1.30 1.01 -8.84
CA ALA A 23 -2.63 0.64 -8.39
C ALA A 23 -3.76 1.37 -9.15
N ILE A 24 -3.53 2.61 -9.59
CA ILE A 24 -4.51 3.41 -10.34
C ILE A 24 -4.49 3.07 -11.84
N THR A 25 -3.33 2.72 -12.39
CA THR A 25 -3.18 2.51 -13.85
C THR A 25 -3.58 1.10 -14.28
N GLU A 26 -3.64 0.15 -13.36
CA GLU A 26 -3.87 -1.26 -13.68
C GLU A 26 -5.36 -1.59 -13.85
N LYS A 27 -5.73 -2.09 -15.04
CA LYS A 27 -7.11 -2.48 -15.38
C LYS A 27 -7.59 -3.78 -14.69
N ASP A 28 -6.67 -4.63 -14.23
CA ASP A 28 -7.00 -5.84 -13.46
C ASP A 28 -7.13 -5.48 -11.98
N LEU A 29 -8.36 -5.48 -11.47
CA LEU A 29 -8.67 -5.09 -10.10
C LEU A 29 -7.91 -5.95 -9.08
N LEU A 30 -7.61 -7.21 -9.39
CA LEU A 30 -6.85 -8.07 -8.48
C LEU A 30 -5.41 -7.59 -8.32
N LYS A 31 -4.78 -7.17 -9.41
CA LYS A 31 -3.43 -6.59 -9.38
C LYS A 31 -3.44 -5.20 -8.78
N ALA A 32 -4.46 -4.38 -9.06
CA ALA A 32 -4.64 -3.08 -8.42
C ALA A 32 -4.72 -3.22 -6.88
N ILE A 33 -5.44 -4.24 -6.37
CA ILE A 33 -5.48 -4.56 -4.94
C ILE A 33 -4.10 -4.98 -4.42
N ALA A 34 -3.36 -5.80 -5.16
CA ALA A 34 -2.01 -6.20 -4.76
C ALA A 34 -1.04 -5.00 -4.71
N TYR A 35 -1.14 -4.07 -5.66
CA TYR A 35 -0.36 -2.82 -5.65
C TYR A 35 -0.78 -1.90 -4.51
N SER A 36 -2.08 -1.83 -4.19
CA SER A 36 -2.58 -1.10 -3.01
C SER A 36 -2.06 -1.70 -1.70
N ALA A 37 -2.03 -3.04 -1.57
CA ALA A 37 -1.42 -3.71 -0.43
C ALA A 37 0.09 -3.42 -0.33
N GLY A 38 0.79 -3.43 -1.47
CA GLY A 38 2.21 -3.05 -1.56
C GLY A 38 2.47 -1.60 -1.14
N GLN A 39 1.60 -0.67 -1.54
CA GLN A 39 1.60 0.70 -1.04
C GLN A 39 1.40 0.71 0.49
N GLY A 40 0.48 -0.09 1.02
CA GLY A 40 0.28 -0.27 2.46
C GLY A 40 1.58 -0.62 3.21
N VAL A 41 2.35 -1.58 2.68
CA VAL A 41 3.63 -1.97 3.26
C VAL A 41 4.64 -0.82 3.21
N ALA A 42 4.74 -0.09 2.08
CA ALA A 42 5.63 1.05 1.95
C ALA A 42 5.35 2.15 3.00
N TYR A 43 4.08 2.45 3.24
CA TYR A 43 3.66 3.43 4.23
C TYR A 43 3.89 2.96 5.68
N SER A 44 3.78 1.66 5.95
CA SER A 44 4.15 1.12 7.28
C SER A 44 5.64 1.32 7.59
N ILE A 45 6.53 1.17 6.59
CA ILE A 45 7.96 1.47 6.75
C ILE A 45 8.16 2.97 7.02
N LEU A 46 7.40 3.82 6.35
CA LEU A 46 7.40 5.27 6.53
C LEU A 46 6.98 5.67 7.96
N PHE A 47 5.89 5.10 8.49
CA PHE A 47 5.45 5.35 9.86
C PHE A 47 6.44 4.84 10.90
N TYR A 48 7.10 3.70 10.62
CA TYR A 48 8.15 3.20 11.49
C TYR A 48 9.35 4.17 11.55
N LEU A 49 9.78 4.70 10.40
CA LEU A 49 10.82 5.71 10.33
C LEU A 49 10.40 7.00 11.07
N LEU A 50 9.14 7.41 10.95
CA LEU A 50 8.59 8.57 11.66
C LEU A 50 8.38 8.34 13.17
N MET A 51 8.79 7.19 13.72
CA MET A 51 8.63 6.83 15.13
C MET A 51 7.15 6.77 15.58
N ALA A 52 6.25 6.34 14.70
CA ALA A 52 4.82 6.14 14.99
C ALA A 52 4.44 4.63 15.02
N PRO A 53 4.93 3.84 15.99
CA PRO A 53 4.77 2.38 16.00
C PRO A 53 3.34 1.91 16.27
N ASP A 54 2.54 2.69 16.98
CA ASP A 54 1.11 2.48 17.20
C ASP A 54 0.34 2.50 15.87
N VAL A 55 0.64 3.49 15.02
CA VAL A 55 0.07 3.61 13.68
C VAL A 55 0.55 2.46 12.79
N VAL A 56 1.81 2.06 12.86
CA VAL A 56 2.36 0.92 12.08
C VAL A 56 1.54 -0.35 12.30
N LEU A 57 1.30 -0.71 13.56
CA LEU A 57 0.58 -1.93 13.92
C LEU A 57 -0.87 -1.89 13.42
N ALA A 58 -1.57 -0.78 13.63
CA ALA A 58 -2.93 -0.61 13.15
C ALA A 58 -3.00 -0.64 11.61
N TYR A 59 -2.07 0.04 10.95
CA TYR A 59 -2.05 0.17 9.50
C TYR A 59 -1.74 -1.15 8.80
N ILE A 60 -0.80 -1.95 9.30
CA ILE A 60 -0.53 -3.29 8.74
C ILE A 60 -1.76 -4.19 8.89
N ALA A 61 -2.38 -4.22 10.05
CA ALA A 61 -3.55 -5.07 10.29
C ALA A 61 -4.73 -4.68 9.37
N ILE A 62 -4.98 -3.38 9.23
CA ILE A 62 -6.14 -2.87 8.48
C ILE A 62 -5.85 -2.78 6.99
N ALA A 63 -4.84 -2.01 6.56
CA ALA A 63 -4.62 -1.69 5.16
C ALA A 63 -4.06 -2.88 4.36
N VAL A 64 -3.11 -3.63 4.93
CA VAL A 64 -2.47 -4.78 4.26
C VAL A 64 -3.26 -6.08 4.50
N GLY A 65 -3.84 -6.24 5.68
CA GLY A 65 -4.61 -7.43 6.03
C GLY A 65 -6.07 -7.34 5.60
N ILE A 66 -6.89 -6.67 6.42
CA ILE A 66 -8.36 -6.69 6.32
C ILE A 66 -8.84 -6.07 5.01
N TYR A 67 -8.36 -4.87 4.68
CA TYR A 67 -8.83 -4.11 3.52
C TYR A 67 -8.50 -4.80 2.21
N SER A 68 -7.25 -5.28 2.04
CA SER A 68 -6.87 -6.04 0.86
C SER A 68 -7.68 -7.34 0.73
N ALA A 69 -7.86 -8.10 1.81
CA ALA A 69 -8.67 -9.32 1.78
C ALA A 69 -10.15 -9.04 1.45
N LEU A 70 -10.71 -7.98 2.03
CA LEU A 70 -12.09 -7.56 1.76
C LEU A 70 -12.26 -7.15 0.30
N LEU A 71 -11.33 -6.38 -0.27
CA LEU A 71 -11.38 -6.00 -1.68
C LEU A 71 -11.26 -7.21 -2.61
N VAL A 72 -10.38 -8.17 -2.29
CA VAL A 72 -10.31 -9.44 -3.06
C VAL A 72 -11.64 -10.18 -3.00
N PHE A 73 -12.28 -10.22 -1.82
CA PHE A 73 -13.59 -10.85 -1.66
C PHE A 73 -14.67 -10.13 -2.48
N VAL A 74 -14.71 -8.80 -2.45
CA VAL A 74 -15.67 -8.02 -3.26
C VAL A 74 -15.44 -8.24 -4.75
N VAL A 75 -14.18 -8.19 -5.22
CA VAL A 75 -13.83 -8.44 -6.62
C VAL A 75 -14.20 -9.87 -7.06
N SER A 76 -14.13 -10.85 -6.16
CA SER A 76 -14.59 -12.21 -6.46
C SER A 76 -16.09 -12.32 -6.74
N LYS A 77 -16.87 -11.31 -6.32
CA LYS A 77 -18.32 -11.22 -6.54
C LYS A 77 -18.70 -10.21 -7.63
N THR A 78 -17.74 -9.45 -8.17
CA THR A 78 -17.94 -8.46 -9.23
C THR A 78 -17.15 -8.83 -10.48
N THR A 79 -17.14 -7.93 -11.47
CA THR A 79 -16.22 -8.01 -12.60
C THR A 79 -14.79 -7.79 -12.12
N ARG A 80 -13.84 -8.51 -12.73
CA ARG A 80 -12.40 -8.47 -12.40
C ARG A 80 -11.65 -7.38 -13.17
N TYR A 81 -12.11 -7.07 -14.37
CA TYR A 81 -11.54 -6.03 -15.21
C TYR A 81 -12.43 -4.80 -15.12
N GLU A 82 -11.80 -3.64 -15.03
CA GLU A 82 -12.48 -2.37 -15.20
C GLU A 82 -13.00 -2.30 -16.65
N GLU A 83 -14.33 -2.17 -16.80
CA GLU A 83 -14.97 -1.90 -18.09
C GLU A 83 -14.80 -0.40 -18.38
N ASP A 84 -14.22 -0.07 -19.54
CA ASP A 84 -13.95 1.32 -19.97
C ASP A 84 -15.22 2.20 -19.99
#